data_AF-A0A2M7NL24-F1
#
_entry.id   AF-A0A2M7NL24-F1
#
_cell.length_a   1.000
_cell.length_b   1.000
_cell.length_c   1.000
_cell.angle_alpha   90.00
_cell.angle_beta   90.00
_cell.angle_gamma   90.00
#
_symmetry.space_group_name_H-M   'P 1'
#
loop_
_entity.id
_entity.type
_entity.pdbx_description
1 polymer ?
#
loop_
_entity_poly.entity_id
_entity_poly.type
_entity_poly.pdbx_seq_one_letter_code
_entity_poly.pdbx_strand_id
1 'polypeptide(L)'
;MKNALTLTEKETFFIKENRQDPVTGDEFCIGDEIVFCASCKSAFLKESWEYMNSKHCGQSFTLKKFPVTSKLKLSKPIVYEFKKAETNNRIFAYLIDNFIAVVLGIALYILFEGGNDFIFGVGSLYMLFRDVVGIKSSLGKRIMGLYFIDTKTQENASPFILLFRNVFYWLCLFMIIALIIILEVIAGETGVIGNILGFGLLIANIVHVIIVLANQNHFFDRILKIELVEKK
;
A
#
# COMPACT_ATOMS: atom_id res chain seq x y z
N MET A 1 48.47 -7.25 19.09
CA MET A 1 47.26 -7.16 18.23
C MET A 1 46.62 -5.77 18.41
N LYS A 2 46.11 -5.10 17.37
CA LYS A 2 45.69 -3.67 17.49
C LYS A 2 44.24 -3.42 17.93
N ASN A 3 43.36 -4.42 17.99
CA ASN A 3 41.95 -4.22 18.31
C ASN A 3 41.37 -5.28 19.28
N ALA A 4 42.15 -5.75 20.26
CA ALA A 4 41.55 -6.49 21.36
C ALA A 4 40.69 -5.53 22.19
N LEU A 5 39.51 -5.99 22.60
CA LEU A 5 38.56 -5.22 23.40
C LEU A 5 38.45 -5.88 24.76
N THR A 6 38.62 -5.09 25.83
CA THR A 6 38.44 -5.59 27.19
C THR A 6 36.96 -5.58 27.54
N LEU A 7 36.46 -6.70 28.06
CA LEU A 7 35.13 -6.79 28.63
C LEU A 7 35.06 -6.04 29.96
N THR A 8 34.22 -5.02 30.05
CA THR A 8 33.96 -4.28 31.28
C THR A 8 32.51 -4.44 31.71
N GLU A 9 32.17 -3.93 32.90
CA GLU A 9 30.78 -3.89 33.38
C GLU A 9 29.83 -3.11 32.45
N LYS A 10 30.35 -2.26 31.55
CA LYS A 10 29.53 -1.52 30.59
C LYS A 10 28.93 -2.41 29.50
N GLU A 11 29.59 -3.52 29.18
CA GLU A 11 29.18 -4.47 28.15
C GLU A 11 28.32 -5.62 28.70
N THR A 12 27.53 -5.37 29.76
CA THR A 12 26.62 -6.36 30.38
C THR A 12 25.69 -7.07 29.40
N PHE A 13 25.32 -6.45 28.26
CA PHE A 13 24.51 -7.10 27.24
C PHE A 13 25.21 -8.31 26.62
N PHE A 14 26.53 -8.24 26.42
CA PHE A 14 27.33 -9.31 25.81
C PHE A 14 27.47 -10.49 26.78
N ILE A 15 27.74 -10.22 28.05
CA ILE A 15 27.79 -11.25 29.10
C ILE A 15 26.44 -11.96 29.21
N LYS A 16 25.32 -11.22 29.15
CA LYS A 16 23.96 -11.81 29.19
C LYS A 16 23.63 -12.70 27.99
N GLU A 17 24.36 -12.61 26.88
CA GLU A 17 24.18 -13.51 25.73
C GLU A 17 24.77 -14.91 26.00
N ASN A 18 25.48 -15.12 27.12
CA ASN A 18 26.11 -16.39 27.51
C ASN A 18 26.88 -17.04 26.36
N ARG A 19 27.64 -16.23 25.63
CA ARG A 19 28.48 -16.70 24.53
C ARG A 19 29.71 -17.39 25.09
N GLN A 20 30.24 -18.32 24.32
CA GLN A 20 31.47 -19.06 24.62
C GLN A 20 32.48 -18.85 23.50
N ASP A 21 33.76 -18.99 23.83
CA ASP A 21 34.82 -19.04 22.84
C ASP A 21 34.63 -20.27 21.93
N PRO A 22 34.49 -20.09 20.60
CA PRO A 22 34.33 -21.21 19.68
C PRO A 22 35.50 -22.20 19.62
N VAL A 23 36.68 -21.81 20.11
CA VAL A 23 37.90 -22.65 20.09
C VAL A 23 38.04 -23.44 21.39
N THR A 24 37.94 -22.79 22.55
CA THR A 24 38.18 -23.44 23.85
C THR A 24 36.89 -23.91 24.54
N GLY A 25 35.75 -23.29 24.21
CA GLY A 25 34.48 -23.50 24.92
C GLY A 25 34.36 -22.70 26.22
N ASP A 26 35.37 -21.88 26.56
CA ASP A 26 35.36 -21.09 27.79
C ASP A 26 34.30 -19.98 27.71
N GLU A 27 33.73 -19.67 28.88
CA GLU A 27 32.80 -18.54 29.03
C GLU A 27 33.57 -17.22 29.09
N PHE A 28 33.03 -16.19 28.46
CA PHE A 28 33.61 -14.86 28.54
C PHE A 28 33.30 -14.20 29.89
N CYS A 29 34.35 -13.75 30.58
CA CYS A 29 34.30 -13.11 31.88
C CYS A 29 34.65 -11.61 31.79
N ILE A 30 34.25 -10.85 32.81
CA ILE A 30 34.67 -9.45 32.95
C ILE A 30 36.17 -9.41 33.19
N GLY A 31 36.88 -8.56 32.43
CA GLY A 31 38.33 -8.47 32.43
C GLY A 31 39.00 -9.17 31.24
N ASP A 32 38.29 -10.06 30.55
CA ASP A 32 38.85 -10.77 29.40
C ASP A 32 39.11 -9.83 28.22
N GLU A 33 40.22 -10.09 27.52
CA GLU A 33 40.49 -9.49 26.22
C GLU A 33 39.87 -10.34 25.12
N ILE A 34 38.86 -9.79 24.44
CA ILE A 34 38.15 -10.47 23.37
C ILE A 34 38.35 -9.78 22.02
N VAL A 35 38.14 -10.55 20.96
CA VAL A 35 38.29 -10.13 19.58
C VAL A 35 37.05 -10.56 18.79
N PHE A 36 36.50 -9.66 17.99
CA PHE A 36 35.37 -9.98 17.09
C PHE A 36 35.84 -10.09 15.65
N CYS A 37 35.51 -11.20 14.99
CA CYS A 37 35.73 -11.35 13.55
C CYS A 37 34.90 -10.32 12.77
N ALA A 38 35.53 -9.53 11.90
CA ALA A 38 34.81 -8.52 11.12
C ALA A 38 33.76 -9.09 10.14
N SER A 39 33.94 -10.32 9.66
CA SER A 39 33.04 -10.98 8.72
C SER A 39 31.79 -11.54 9.42
N CYS A 40 31.97 -12.48 10.35
CA CYS A 40 30.87 -13.21 10.97
C CYS A 40 30.41 -12.65 12.34
N LYS A 41 31.18 -11.73 12.93
CA LYS A 41 30.91 -11.13 14.26
C LYS A 41 30.96 -12.15 15.43
N SER A 42 31.56 -13.32 15.20
CA SER A 42 31.93 -14.25 16.27
C SER A 42 32.98 -13.62 17.19
N ALA A 43 32.82 -13.85 18.50
CA ALA A 43 33.73 -13.40 19.54
C ALA A 43 34.70 -14.54 19.89
N PHE A 44 35.95 -14.20 20.17
CA PHE A 44 37.02 -15.10 20.55
C PHE A 44 37.81 -14.46 21.68
N LEU A 45 38.36 -15.26 22.60
CA LEU A 45 39.42 -14.80 23.47
C LEU A 45 40.63 -14.42 22.61
N LYS A 46 41.37 -13.41 23.05
CA LYS A 46 42.58 -12.96 22.37
C LYS A 46 43.55 -14.12 22.14
N GLU A 47 43.73 -14.96 23.15
CA GLU A 47 44.60 -16.14 23.10
C GLU A 47 44.16 -17.15 22.04
N SER A 48 42.86 -17.47 21.99
CA SER A 48 42.27 -18.34 20.96
C SER A 48 42.44 -17.78 19.55
N TRP A 49 42.31 -16.46 19.40
CA TRP A 49 42.53 -15.81 18.11
C TRP A 49 44.01 -15.86 17.69
N GLU A 50 44.94 -15.64 18.63
CA GLU A 50 46.38 -15.78 18.38
C GLU A 50 46.76 -17.22 18.03
N TYR A 51 46.18 -18.20 18.73
CA TYR A 51 46.34 -19.63 18.44
C TYR A 51 45.90 -19.99 17.01
N MET A 52 44.85 -19.35 16.49
CA MET A 52 44.39 -19.50 15.11
C MET A 52 45.21 -18.70 14.08
N ASN A 53 46.46 -18.33 14.39
CA ASN A 53 47.31 -17.47 13.56
C ASN A 53 46.62 -16.15 13.17
N SER A 54 45.77 -15.61 14.05
CA SER A 54 45.01 -14.39 13.83
C SER A 54 44.11 -14.39 12.58
N LYS A 55 43.56 -15.55 12.20
CA LYS A 55 42.75 -15.70 11.00
C LYS A 55 41.46 -16.48 11.26
N HIS A 56 40.33 -15.98 10.78
CA HIS A 56 39.03 -16.66 10.78
C HIS A 56 38.18 -16.19 9.60
N CYS A 57 37.30 -17.03 9.06
CA CYS A 57 36.52 -16.72 7.84
C CYS A 57 37.40 -16.22 6.65
N GLY A 58 38.62 -16.75 6.52
CA GLY A 58 39.55 -16.35 5.45
C GLY A 58 40.20 -14.98 5.61
N GLN A 59 39.95 -14.26 6.70
CA GLN A 59 40.48 -12.91 6.94
C GLN A 59 41.13 -12.74 8.32
N SER A 60 41.91 -11.68 8.51
CA SER A 60 42.54 -11.32 9.80
C SER A 60 41.98 -10.02 10.42
N PHE A 61 40.97 -9.41 9.81
CA PHE A 61 40.40 -8.16 10.31
C PHE A 61 39.42 -8.38 11.45
N THR A 62 39.48 -7.47 12.41
CA THR A 62 38.71 -7.52 13.66
C THR A 62 37.96 -6.21 13.88
N LEU A 63 36.82 -6.27 14.58
CA LEU A 63 36.05 -5.06 14.91
C LEU A 63 36.75 -4.22 15.98
N LYS A 64 36.69 -2.89 15.82
CA LYS A 64 37.25 -1.92 16.79
C LYS A 64 36.31 -1.57 17.95
N LYS A 65 35.06 -2.04 17.89
CA LYS A 65 34.00 -1.75 18.86
C LYS A 65 33.11 -2.98 18.99
N PHE A 66 32.48 -3.12 20.15
CA PHE A 66 31.47 -4.15 20.38
C PHE A 66 30.31 -4.01 19.38
N PRO A 67 29.85 -5.12 18.77
CA PRO A 67 28.68 -5.08 17.92
C PRO A 67 27.44 -4.74 18.77
N VAL A 68 26.69 -3.73 18.35
CA VAL A 68 25.46 -3.32 19.03
C VAL A 68 24.34 -4.31 18.67
N THR A 69 23.69 -4.88 19.67
CA THR A 69 22.47 -5.69 19.50
C THR A 69 21.32 -4.78 19.11
N SER A 70 21.17 -4.49 17.82
CA SER A 70 19.90 -3.96 17.31
C SER A 70 18.86 -5.08 17.42
N LYS A 71 17.82 -4.90 18.24
CA LYS A 71 16.67 -5.81 18.22
C LYS A 71 16.05 -5.74 16.83
N LEU A 72 16.28 -6.76 16.01
CA LEU A 72 15.56 -6.93 14.75
C LEU A 72 14.08 -7.14 15.10
N LYS A 73 13.27 -6.10 14.94
CA LYS A 73 11.81 -6.24 14.96
C LYS A 73 11.40 -6.93 13.67
N LEU A 74 11.45 -8.26 13.68
CA LEU A 74 10.85 -9.06 12.63
C LEU A 74 9.32 -9.00 12.82
N SER A 75 8.67 -8.04 12.17
CA SER A 75 7.22 -8.07 12.03
C SER A 75 6.86 -9.21 11.09
N LYS A 76 6.12 -10.20 11.57
CA LYS A 76 5.55 -11.24 10.71
C LYS A 76 4.72 -10.53 9.64
N PRO A 77 4.93 -10.79 8.34
CA PRO A 77 4.07 -10.21 7.31
C PRO A 77 2.64 -10.65 7.62
N ILE A 78 1.73 -9.69 7.74
CA ILE A 78 0.32 -9.98 7.95
C ILE A 78 -0.19 -10.55 6.63
N VAL A 79 -0.23 -11.89 6.54
CA VAL A 79 -0.83 -12.57 5.40
C VAL A 79 -2.34 -12.51 5.61
N TYR A 80 -3.00 -11.60 4.91
CA TYR A 80 -4.45 -11.58 4.86
C TYR A 80 -4.93 -12.75 4.00
N GLU A 81 -5.77 -13.64 4.54
CA GLU A 81 -6.54 -14.55 3.70
C GLU A 81 -7.67 -13.74 3.04
N PHE A 82 -7.50 -13.39 1.78
CA PHE A 82 -8.51 -12.70 0.99
C PHE A 82 -9.03 -13.64 -0.10
N LYS A 83 -10.30 -13.47 -0.46
CA LYS A 83 -10.88 -14.05 -1.66
C LYS A 83 -11.25 -12.96 -2.64
N LYS A 84 -11.27 -13.29 -3.93
CA LYS A 84 -11.66 -12.34 -4.97
C LYS A 84 -13.11 -11.92 -4.76
N ALA A 85 -13.35 -10.61 -4.74
CA ALA A 85 -14.69 -10.08 -4.44
C ALA A 85 -15.74 -10.58 -5.44
N GLU A 86 -16.86 -11.09 -4.95
CA GLU A 86 -17.96 -11.58 -5.78
C GLU A 86 -18.59 -10.45 -6.61
N THR A 87 -18.98 -10.76 -7.86
CA THR A 87 -19.51 -9.77 -8.81
C THR A 87 -20.71 -9.01 -8.24
N ASN A 88 -21.62 -9.71 -7.55
CA ASN A 88 -22.79 -9.11 -6.92
C ASN A 88 -22.39 -8.07 -5.86
N ASN A 89 -21.42 -8.40 -5.01
CA ASN A 89 -20.95 -7.49 -3.97
C ASN A 89 -20.35 -6.22 -4.55
N ARG A 90 -19.62 -6.33 -5.66
CA ARG A 90 -19.05 -5.17 -6.37
C ARG A 90 -20.15 -4.28 -6.95
N ILE A 91 -21.18 -4.87 -7.55
CA ILE A 91 -22.33 -4.13 -8.11
C ILE A 91 -23.07 -3.41 -6.99
N PHE A 92 -23.42 -4.09 -5.90
CA PHE A 92 -24.10 -3.48 -4.76
C PHE A 92 -23.28 -2.36 -4.14
N ALA A 93 -21.98 -2.55 -3.93
CA ALA A 93 -21.10 -1.50 -3.41
C ALA A 93 -21.13 -0.24 -4.31
N TYR A 94 -21.09 -0.43 -5.64
CA TYR A 94 -21.16 0.68 -6.58
C TYR A 94 -22.52 1.39 -6.55
N LEU A 95 -23.63 0.65 -6.49
CA LEU A 95 -24.97 1.22 -6.40
C LEU A 95 -25.16 2.04 -5.12
N ILE A 96 -24.69 1.52 -3.98
CA ILE A 96 -24.72 2.23 -2.69
C ILE A 96 -23.95 3.54 -2.79
N ASP A 97 -22.75 3.53 -3.38
CA ASP A 97 -21.96 4.76 -3.53
C ASP A 97 -22.66 5.80 -4.41
N ASN A 98 -23.32 5.38 -5.50
CA ASN A 98 -24.09 6.29 -6.34
C ASN A 98 -25.30 6.86 -5.60
N PHE A 99 -26.03 6.02 -4.85
CA PHE A 99 -27.15 6.46 -4.05
C PHE A 99 -26.71 7.52 -3.02
N ILE A 100 -25.59 7.29 -2.33
CA ILE A 100 -25.00 8.27 -1.40
C ILE A 100 -24.65 9.57 -2.12
N ALA A 101 -24.03 9.51 -3.30
CA ALA A 101 -23.69 10.69 -4.09
C ALA A 101 -24.92 11.54 -4.43
N VAL A 102 -26.02 10.90 -4.84
CA VAL A 102 -27.29 11.57 -5.17
C VAL A 102 -27.92 12.19 -3.93
N VAL A 103 -28.00 11.45 -2.82
CA VAL A 103 -28.55 11.94 -1.56
C VAL A 103 -27.76 13.15 -1.05
N LEU A 104 -26.43 13.11 -1.10
CA LEU A 104 -25.58 14.24 -0.73
C LEU A 104 -25.80 15.45 -1.65
N GLY A 105 -25.91 15.23 -2.96
CA GLY A 105 -26.20 16.29 -3.92
C GLY A 105 -27.54 16.98 -3.63
N ILE A 106 -28.61 16.20 -3.41
CA ILE A 106 -29.94 16.73 -3.08
C ILE A 106 -29.92 17.47 -1.74
N ALA A 107 -29.29 16.90 -0.71
CA ALA A 107 -29.23 17.52 0.61
C ALA A 107 -28.51 18.89 0.56
N LEU A 108 -27.38 18.98 -0.15
CA LEU A 108 -26.67 20.25 -0.31
C LEU A 108 -27.43 21.23 -1.22
N TYR A 109 -28.15 20.75 -2.24
CA TYR A 109 -29.02 21.60 -3.05
C TYR A 109 -30.10 22.29 -2.19
N ILE A 110 -30.76 21.53 -1.30
CA ILE A 110 -31.76 22.07 -0.37
C ILE A 110 -31.13 23.07 0.61
N LEU A 111 -29.92 22.80 1.12
CA LEU A 111 -29.27 23.63 2.12
C LEU A 111 -28.72 24.96 1.58
N PHE A 112 -28.29 24.99 0.32
CA PHE A 112 -27.60 26.15 -0.27
C PHE A 112 -28.40 26.86 -1.35
N GLU A 113 -29.66 26.46 -1.60
CA GLU A 113 -30.50 26.97 -2.71
C GLU A 113 -29.74 26.99 -4.05
N GLY A 114 -28.88 25.98 -4.27
CA GLY A 114 -28.03 25.90 -5.45
C GLY A 114 -28.84 25.64 -6.73
N GLY A 115 -28.26 25.93 -7.90
CA GLY A 115 -28.83 25.49 -9.18
C GLY A 115 -28.71 23.98 -9.38
N ASN A 116 -29.36 23.42 -10.41
CA ASN A 116 -29.27 21.99 -10.75
C ASN A 116 -27.83 21.51 -10.95
N ASP A 117 -26.96 22.38 -11.48
CA ASP A 117 -25.53 22.09 -11.68
C ASP A 117 -24.77 21.80 -10.37
N PHE A 118 -25.29 22.30 -9.26
CA PHE A 118 -24.72 22.09 -7.93
C PHE A 118 -24.83 20.63 -7.47
N ILE A 119 -25.97 19.97 -7.76
CA ILE A 119 -26.18 18.54 -7.45
C ILE A 119 -25.13 17.69 -8.17
N PHE A 120 -24.93 17.95 -9.46
CA PHE A 120 -23.96 17.24 -10.28
C PHE A 120 -22.53 17.50 -9.83
N GLY A 121 -22.19 18.74 -9.49
CA GLY A 121 -20.86 19.12 -9.01
C GLY A 121 -20.49 18.39 -7.71
N VAL A 122 -21.39 18.40 -6.73
CA VAL A 122 -21.19 17.71 -5.44
C VAL A 122 -21.10 16.20 -5.62
N GLY A 123 -22.03 15.60 -6.36
CA GLY A 123 -22.03 14.16 -6.60
C GLY A 123 -20.76 13.69 -7.30
N SER A 124 -20.29 14.46 -8.29
CA SER A 124 -19.04 14.21 -9.00
C SER A 124 -17.83 14.32 -8.08
N LEU A 125 -17.80 15.33 -7.21
CA LEU A 125 -16.74 15.52 -6.22
C LEU A 125 -16.69 14.35 -5.23
N TYR A 126 -17.83 13.91 -4.72
CA TYR A 126 -17.90 12.71 -3.88
C TYR A 126 -17.34 11.49 -4.62
N MET A 127 -17.78 11.26 -5.86
CA MET A 127 -17.35 10.09 -6.64
C MET A 127 -15.86 10.09 -6.98
N LEU A 128 -15.24 11.25 -7.14
CA LEU A 128 -13.78 11.40 -7.30
C LEU A 128 -13.04 10.95 -6.03
N PHE A 129 -13.53 11.37 -4.86
CA PHE A 129 -12.87 11.15 -3.57
C PHE A 129 -13.41 9.95 -2.78
N ARG A 130 -14.43 9.22 -3.26
CA ARG A 130 -15.14 8.20 -2.46
C ARG A 130 -14.22 7.15 -1.86
N ASP A 131 -13.19 6.73 -2.59
CA ASP A 131 -12.24 5.71 -2.14
C ASP A 131 -11.18 6.24 -1.15
N VAL A 132 -11.06 7.56 -1.04
CA VAL A 132 -10.16 8.24 -0.11
C VAL A 132 -10.90 8.61 1.18
N VAL A 133 -12.13 9.13 1.07
CA VAL A 133 -12.94 9.64 2.20
C VAL A 133 -13.26 8.55 3.22
N GLY A 134 -13.50 7.31 2.79
CA GLY A 134 -13.90 6.23 3.70
C GLY A 134 -12.76 5.44 4.35
N ILE A 135 -11.55 6.02 4.52
CA ILE A 135 -10.38 5.32 5.09
C ILE A 135 -10.02 4.10 4.23
N LYS A 136 -9.45 4.35 3.05
CA LYS A 136 -8.95 3.33 2.08
C LYS A 136 -10.03 2.52 1.34
N SER A 137 -11.30 2.85 1.50
CA SER A 137 -12.41 2.24 0.76
C SER A 137 -13.61 3.17 0.74
N SER A 138 -14.47 3.08 -0.28
CA SER A 138 -15.74 3.80 -0.31
C SER A 138 -16.76 3.22 0.68
N LEU A 139 -17.79 4.00 1.03
CA LEU A 139 -18.81 3.57 1.99
C LEU A 139 -19.54 2.30 1.52
N GLY A 140 -19.91 2.23 0.25
CA GLY A 140 -20.51 1.03 -0.33
C GLY A 140 -19.59 -0.18 -0.23
N LYS A 141 -18.29 -0.01 -0.49
CA LYS A 141 -17.29 -1.09 -0.35
C LYS A 141 -17.16 -1.54 1.10
N ARG A 142 -17.17 -0.62 2.07
CA ARG A 142 -17.12 -0.96 3.50
C ARG A 142 -18.32 -1.78 3.93
N ILE A 143 -19.52 -1.40 3.50
CA ILE A 143 -20.77 -2.13 3.80
C ILE A 143 -20.68 -3.55 3.25
N MET A 144 -20.10 -3.71 2.05
CA MET A 144 -19.92 -5.01 1.40
C MET A 144 -18.64 -5.76 1.84
N GLY A 145 -17.87 -5.24 2.80
CA GLY A 145 -16.61 -5.86 3.26
C GLY A 145 -15.51 -5.91 2.20
N LEU A 146 -15.57 -5.04 1.20
CA LEU A 146 -14.65 -4.97 0.07
C LEU A 146 -13.53 -3.97 0.31
N TYR A 147 -12.32 -4.32 -0.13
CA TYR A 147 -11.16 -3.42 -0.07
C TYR A 147 -10.16 -3.74 -1.18
N PHE A 148 -9.30 -2.76 -1.50
CA PHE A 148 -8.25 -2.95 -2.48
C PHE A 148 -6.96 -3.38 -1.81
N ILE A 149 -6.29 -4.36 -2.42
CA ILE A 149 -4.94 -4.78 -2.07
C ILE A 149 -3.97 -4.51 -3.22
N ASP A 150 -2.70 -4.30 -2.89
CA ASP A 150 -1.61 -4.34 -3.86
C ASP A 150 -1.23 -5.80 -4.14
N THR A 151 -1.24 -6.21 -5.40
CA THR A 151 -1.03 -7.61 -5.79
C THR A 151 0.39 -8.10 -5.52
N LYS A 152 1.37 -7.19 -5.33
CA LYS A 152 2.76 -7.54 -4.99
C LYS A 152 2.96 -7.65 -3.49
N THR A 153 2.49 -6.67 -2.71
CA THR A 153 2.73 -6.64 -1.26
C THR A 153 1.69 -7.42 -0.46
N GLN A 154 0.51 -7.67 -1.04
CA GLN A 154 -0.65 -8.27 -0.37
C GLN A 154 -1.16 -7.43 0.80
N GLU A 155 -0.79 -6.14 0.82
CA GLU A 155 -1.26 -5.17 1.80
C GLU A 155 -2.34 -4.27 1.19
N ASN A 156 -3.05 -3.53 2.03
CA ASN A 156 -4.04 -2.54 1.58
C ASN A 156 -3.42 -1.54 0.60
N ALA A 157 -4.11 -1.29 -0.51
CA ALA A 157 -3.68 -0.33 -1.51
C ALA A 157 -3.50 1.06 -0.89
N SER A 158 -2.48 1.79 -1.36
CA SER A 158 -2.21 3.12 -0.85
C SER A 158 -3.33 4.10 -1.27
N PRO A 159 -3.70 5.07 -0.41
CA PRO A 159 -4.73 6.06 -0.76
C PRO A 159 -4.41 6.84 -2.05
N PHE A 160 -3.12 7.08 -2.32
CA PHE A 160 -2.66 7.76 -3.54
C PHE A 160 -2.93 6.96 -4.80
N ILE A 161 -2.72 5.64 -4.78
CA ILE A 161 -3.03 4.78 -5.92
C ILE A 161 -4.54 4.79 -6.21
N LEU A 162 -5.36 4.73 -5.15
CA LEU A 162 -6.82 4.78 -5.28
C LEU A 162 -7.31 6.13 -5.82
N LEU A 163 -6.73 7.24 -5.34
CA LEU A 163 -7.03 8.57 -5.86
C LEU A 163 -6.64 8.69 -7.33
N PHE A 164 -5.43 8.25 -7.69
CA PHE A 164 -4.94 8.30 -9.07
C PHE A 164 -5.86 7.51 -10.02
N ARG A 165 -6.32 6.32 -9.59
CA ARG A 165 -7.31 5.54 -10.35
C ARG A 165 -8.56 6.37 -10.65
N ASN A 166 -9.13 7.02 -9.64
CA ASN A 166 -10.36 7.79 -9.80
C ASN A 166 -10.14 9.04 -10.65
N VAL A 167 -9.03 9.76 -10.44
CA VAL A 167 -8.66 10.92 -11.26
C VAL A 167 -8.53 10.54 -12.73
N PHE A 168 -7.88 9.41 -13.03
CA PHE A 168 -7.72 8.96 -14.41
C PHE A 168 -9.07 8.62 -15.06
N TYR A 169 -9.94 7.90 -14.33
CA TYR A 169 -11.30 7.61 -14.79
C TYR A 169 -12.07 8.89 -15.13
N TRP A 170 -12.03 9.87 -14.24
CA TRP A 170 -12.69 11.16 -14.43
C TRP A 170 -12.08 11.96 -15.58
N LEU A 171 -10.76 11.95 -15.75
CA LEU A 171 -10.10 12.60 -16.87
C LEU A 171 -10.55 12.01 -18.21
N CYS A 172 -10.66 10.68 -18.32
CA CYS A 172 -11.23 10.04 -19.50
C CYS A 172 -12.68 10.47 -19.74
N LEU A 173 -13.51 10.51 -18.70
CA LEU A 173 -14.91 10.93 -18.81
C LEU A 173 -15.02 12.39 -19.27
N PHE A 174 -14.23 13.30 -18.68
CA PHE A 174 -14.19 14.71 -19.08
C PHE A 174 -13.74 14.90 -20.52
N MET A 175 -12.76 14.15 -20.99
CA MET A 175 -12.35 14.21 -22.41
C MET A 175 -13.50 13.81 -23.34
N ILE A 176 -14.29 12.80 -22.97
CA ILE A 176 -15.45 12.38 -23.77
C ILE A 176 -16.54 13.46 -23.75
N ILE A 177 -16.85 14.02 -22.58
CA ILE A 177 -17.84 15.11 -22.46
C ILE A 177 -17.40 16.34 -23.26
N ALA A 178 -16.12 16.74 -23.15
CA ALA A 178 -15.57 17.86 -23.90
C ALA A 178 -15.67 17.61 -25.42
N LEU A 179 -15.39 16.38 -25.87
CA LEU A 179 -15.56 16.00 -27.28
C LEU A 179 -17.01 16.14 -27.74
N ILE A 180 -17.97 15.69 -26.92
CA ILE A 180 -19.42 15.83 -27.22
C ILE A 180 -19.79 17.30 -27.37
N ILE A 181 -19.36 18.16 -26.45
CA ILE A 181 -19.61 19.61 -26.49
C ILE A 181 -19.01 20.22 -27.75
N ILE A 182 -17.77 19.87 -28.12
CA ILE A 182 -17.13 20.37 -29.34
C ILE A 182 -17.91 19.97 -30.59
N LEU A 183 -18.36 18.70 -30.66
CA LEU A 183 -19.14 18.21 -31.80
C LEU A 183 -20.48 18.93 -31.93
N GLU A 184 -21.14 19.23 -30.81
CA GLU A 184 -22.38 20.00 -30.79
C GLU A 184 -22.18 21.44 -31.28
N VAL A 185 -21.12 22.11 -30.83
CA VAL A 185 -20.76 23.46 -31.30
C VAL A 185 -20.49 23.48 -32.81
N ILE A 186 -19.79 22.47 -33.33
CA ILE A 186 -19.47 22.38 -34.77
C ILE A 186 -20.72 22.17 -35.63
N ALA A 187 -21.69 21.39 -35.14
CA ALA A 187 -22.90 21.07 -35.91
C ALA A 187 -23.91 22.22 -35.97
N GLY A 188 -23.80 23.22 -35.10
CA GLY A 188 -24.75 24.34 -35.03
C GLY A 188 -26.16 23.94 -34.59
N GLU A 189 -26.36 22.69 -34.15
CA GLU A 189 -27.62 22.20 -33.61
C GLU A 189 -27.65 22.43 -32.10
N THR A 190 -28.76 22.99 -31.60
CA THR A 190 -28.94 23.20 -30.17
C THR A 190 -29.54 21.94 -29.54
N GLY A 191 -28.74 21.18 -28.79
CA GLY A 191 -29.20 20.14 -27.87
C GLY A 191 -29.37 18.74 -28.46
N VAL A 192 -29.56 18.56 -29.77
CA VAL A 192 -29.88 17.24 -30.34
C VAL A 192 -28.69 16.29 -30.24
N ILE A 193 -27.51 16.74 -30.66
CA ILE A 193 -26.27 15.95 -30.58
C ILE A 193 -25.86 15.72 -29.13
N GLY A 194 -25.96 16.75 -28.28
CA GLY A 194 -25.70 16.62 -26.85
C GLY A 194 -26.59 15.58 -26.17
N ASN A 195 -27.88 15.55 -26.50
CA ASN A 195 -28.84 14.59 -25.95
C ASN A 195 -28.58 13.16 -26.46
N ILE A 196 -28.36 12.97 -27.77
CA ILE A 196 -28.12 11.63 -28.34
C ILE A 196 -26.79 11.07 -27.84
N LEU A 197 -25.71 11.85 -27.92
CA LEU A 197 -24.39 11.41 -27.47
C LEU A 197 -24.32 11.31 -25.95
N GLY A 198 -24.98 12.20 -25.22
CA GLY A 198 -25.08 12.14 -23.76
C GLY A 198 -25.84 10.89 -23.28
N PHE A 199 -26.95 10.55 -23.93
CA PHE A 199 -27.67 9.31 -23.65
C PHE A 199 -26.87 8.07 -24.04
N GLY A 200 -26.18 8.12 -25.19
CA GLY A 200 -25.24 7.07 -25.60
C GLY A 200 -24.10 6.89 -24.60
N LEU A 201 -23.55 7.98 -24.05
CA LEU A 201 -22.52 7.97 -23.02
C LEU A 201 -23.03 7.40 -21.70
N LEU A 202 -24.28 7.69 -21.34
CA LEU A 202 -24.93 7.10 -20.17
C LEU A 202 -25.03 5.58 -20.32
N ILE A 203 -25.56 5.11 -21.46
CA ILE A 203 -25.65 3.66 -21.75
C ILE A 203 -24.26 3.04 -21.78
N ALA A 204 -23.30 3.67 -22.46
CA ALA A 204 -21.93 3.19 -22.53
C ALA A 204 -21.28 3.11 -21.14
N ASN A 205 -21.51 4.08 -20.25
CA ASN A 205 -21.05 4.03 -18.86
C ASN A 205 -21.73 2.91 -18.08
N ILE A 206 -23.05 2.73 -18.20
CA ILE A 206 -23.78 1.65 -17.54
C ILE A 206 -23.25 0.29 -18.02
N VAL A 207 -23.13 0.09 -19.33
CA VAL A 207 -22.62 -1.13 -19.94
C VAL A 207 -21.15 -1.36 -19.58
N HIS A 208 -20.33 -0.31 -19.61
CA HIS A 208 -18.92 -0.39 -19.20
C HIS A 208 -18.81 -0.77 -17.74
N VAL A 209 -19.58 -0.16 -16.85
CA VAL A 209 -19.63 -0.49 -15.43
C VAL A 209 -20.07 -1.94 -15.24
N ILE A 210 -21.12 -2.40 -15.91
CA ILE A 210 -21.57 -3.80 -15.84
C ILE A 210 -20.49 -4.76 -16.32
N ILE A 211 -19.89 -4.50 -17.49
CA ILE A 211 -18.84 -5.34 -18.07
C ILE A 211 -17.59 -5.33 -17.20
N VAL A 212 -17.16 -4.17 -16.69
CA VAL A 212 -15.98 -4.04 -15.82
C VAL A 212 -16.20 -4.76 -14.49
N LEU A 213 -17.39 -4.62 -13.91
CA LEU A 213 -17.75 -5.32 -12.68
C LEU A 213 -17.83 -6.83 -12.91
N ALA A 214 -18.32 -7.27 -14.08
CA ALA A 214 -18.44 -8.69 -14.45
C ALA A 214 -17.10 -9.34 -14.82
N ASN A 215 -16.25 -8.68 -15.61
CA ASN A 215 -15.00 -9.25 -16.13
C ASN A 215 -13.84 -9.19 -15.14
N GLN A 216 -14.07 -8.68 -13.93
CA GLN A 216 -13.17 -8.63 -12.77
C GLN A 216 -11.78 -8.00 -12.97
N ASN A 217 -11.42 -7.61 -14.19
CA ASN A 217 -10.08 -7.21 -14.60
C ASN A 217 -10.13 -5.81 -15.22
N HIS A 218 -10.37 -4.79 -14.39
CA HIS A 218 -10.29 -3.41 -14.83
C HIS A 218 -8.89 -3.17 -15.41
N PHE A 219 -8.83 -2.56 -16.60
CA PHE A 219 -7.56 -2.22 -17.24
C PHE A 219 -6.67 -1.37 -16.32
N PHE A 220 -7.25 -0.39 -15.62
CA PHE A 220 -6.54 0.44 -14.65
C PHE A 220 -6.07 -0.32 -13.41
N ASP A 221 -6.90 -1.22 -12.87
CA ASP A 221 -6.49 -2.04 -11.72
C ASP A 221 -5.27 -2.89 -12.08
N ARG A 222 -5.19 -3.41 -13.32
CA ARG A 222 -4.00 -4.13 -13.83
C ARG A 222 -2.77 -3.23 -13.96
N ILE A 223 -2.92 -2.02 -14.49
CA ILE A 223 -1.81 -1.05 -14.59
C ILE A 223 -1.27 -0.70 -13.20
N LEU A 224 -2.18 -0.46 -12.27
CA LEU A 224 -1.88 -0.05 -10.90
C LEU A 224 -1.50 -1.21 -9.98
N LYS A 225 -1.60 -2.46 -10.47
CA LYS A 225 -1.32 -3.69 -9.73
C LYS A 225 -2.10 -3.77 -8.42
N ILE A 226 -3.38 -3.42 -8.51
CA ILE A 226 -4.32 -3.51 -7.39
C ILE A 226 -5.44 -4.50 -7.72
N GLU A 227 -6.01 -5.10 -6.70
CA GLU A 227 -7.15 -6.01 -6.84
C GLU A 227 -8.21 -5.73 -5.78
N LEU A 228 -9.48 -5.76 -6.19
CA LEU A 228 -10.61 -5.66 -5.27
C LEU A 228 -10.93 -7.05 -4.70
N VAL A 229 -10.76 -7.16 -3.40
CA VAL A 229 -10.94 -8.40 -2.65
C VAL A 229 -11.95 -8.22 -1.54
N GLU A 230 -12.41 -9.34 -0.99
CA GLU A 230 -13.23 -9.39 0.20
C GLU A 230 -12.54 -10.26 1.25
N LYS A 231 -12.83 -9.94 2.52
CA LYS A 231 -12.28 -10.70 3.64
C LYS A 231 -12.87 -12.11 3.59
N LYS A 232 -12.01 -13.12 3.66
CA LYS A 232 -12.45 -14.51 3.73
C LYS A 232 -13.13 -14.81 5.06
#